data_AF-A0A5N8HHR6-F1
#
_entry.id   AF-A0A5N8HHR6-F1
#
_cell.length_a   1.000
_cell.length_b   1.000
_cell.length_c   1.000
_cell.angle_alpha   90.00
_cell.angle_beta   90.00
_cell.angle_gamma   90.00
#
_symmetry.space_group_name_H-M   'P 1'
#
loop_
_entity.id
_entity.type
_entity.pdbx_description
1 polymer ?
#
loop_
_entity_poly.entity_id
_entity_poly.type
_entity_poly.pdbx_seq_one_letter_code
_entity_poly.pdbx_strand_id
1 'polypeptide(L)' 'MFTFIKKVIKTGTATSSYPLEPIAVDKNFRGKPEQNPQQCIGCAACVNACPSNALTVET' A
#
# COMPACT_ATOMS: atom_id res chain seq x y z
N MET A 1 -16.64 -5.45 37.63
CA MET A 1 -15.77 -6.45 36.97
C MET A 1 -16.43 -7.07 35.73
N PHE A 2 -17.61 -7.69 35.83
CA PHE A 2 -18.26 -8.42 34.72
C PHE A 2 -18.60 -7.57 33.47
N THR A 3 -18.84 -6.27 33.64
CA THR A 3 -19.13 -5.34 32.53
C THR A 3 -17.94 -5.16 31.58
N PHE A 4 -16.72 -5.14 32.12
CA PHE A 4 -15.50 -5.04 31.32
C PHE A 4 -15.28 -6.30 30.50
N ILE A 5 -15.45 -7.49 31.10
CA ILE A 5 -15.30 -8.77 30.42
C ILE A 5 -16.29 -8.87 29.24
N LYS A 6 -17.57 -8.52 29.46
CA LYS A 6 -18.59 -8.50 28.40
C LYS A 6 -18.21 -7.56 27.24
N LYS A 7 -17.65 -6.39 27.55
CA LYS A 7 -17.22 -5.42 26.53
C LYS A 7 -16.05 -5.96 25.71
N VAL A 8 -15.06 -6.56 26.34
CA VAL A 8 -13.88 -7.13 25.67
C VAL A 8 -14.28 -8.22 24.68
N ILE A 9 -15.15 -9.16 25.09
CA ILE A 9 -15.65 -10.23 24.22
C ILE A 9 -16.40 -9.65 23.00
N LYS A 10 -17.23 -8.63 23.21
CA LYS A 10 -17.98 -7.98 22.12
C LYS A 10 -17.09 -7.22 21.13
N THR A 11 -15.97 -6.66 21.60
CA THR A 11 -15.08 -5.83 20.77
C THR A 11 -14.17 -6.70 19.88
N GLY A 12 -13.90 -7.94 20.28
CA GLY A 12 -13.10 -8.88 19.51
C GLY A 12 -11.60 -8.51 19.48
N THR A 13 -10.87 -9.14 18.55
CA THR A 13 -9.44 -8.91 18.34
C THR A 13 -9.22 -7.70 17.43
N ALA A 14 -8.50 -6.69 17.92
CA ALA A 14 -8.17 -5.49 17.14
C ALA A 14 -6.98 -5.66 16.17
N THR A 15 -6.34 -6.84 16.15
CA THR A 15 -5.17 -7.13 15.32
C THR A 15 -5.58 -7.85 14.02
N SER A 16 -4.79 -7.67 12.98
CA SER A 16 -4.85 -8.48 11.75
C SER A 16 -3.87 -9.66 11.80
N SER A 17 -4.20 -10.75 11.13
CA SER A 17 -3.37 -11.97 11.04
C SER A 17 -2.22 -11.86 10.02
N TYR A 18 -1.51 -10.74 9.95
CA TYR A 18 -0.35 -10.59 9.05
C TYR A 18 0.83 -11.45 9.56
N PRO A 19 1.54 -12.20 8.70
CA PRO A 19 1.47 -12.26 7.23
C PRO A 19 0.58 -13.36 6.65
N LEU A 20 -0.15 -14.12 7.48
CA LEU A 20 -1.00 -15.24 7.04
C LEU A 20 -2.16 -14.76 6.16
N GLU A 21 -2.72 -13.59 6.48
CA GLU A 21 -3.77 -12.92 5.71
C GLU A 21 -3.30 -11.53 5.27
N PRO A 22 -3.56 -11.13 4.00
CA PRO A 22 -3.28 -9.78 3.54
C PRO A 22 -4.08 -8.73 4.32
N ILE A 23 -3.45 -7.59 4.58
CA ILE A 23 -4.11 -6.45 5.21
C ILE A 23 -5.04 -5.82 4.18
N ALA A 24 -6.26 -5.48 4.60
CA ALA A 24 -7.17 -4.68 3.78
C ALA A 24 -6.59 -3.27 3.59
N VAL A 25 -6.26 -2.92 2.35
CA VAL A 25 -5.77 -1.59 1.97
C VAL A 25 -6.86 -0.79 1.28
N ASP A 26 -6.79 0.53 1.36
CA ASP A 26 -7.69 1.41 0.62
C ASP A 26 -7.51 1.22 -0.90
N LYS A 27 -8.58 1.43 -1.67
CA LYS A 27 -8.56 1.30 -3.14
C LYS A 27 -7.52 2.20 -3.80
N ASN A 28 -7.24 3.37 -3.23
CA ASN A 28 -6.29 4.36 -3.76
C ASN A 28 -4.93 4.31 -3.03
N PHE A 29 -4.63 3.22 -2.33
CA PHE A 29 -3.35 3.04 -1.67
C PHE A 29 -2.19 3.11 -2.68
N ARG A 30 -1.25 4.03 -2.45
CA ARG A 30 -0.06 4.19 -3.31
C ARG A 30 0.96 3.11 -2.96
N GLY A 31 0.77 1.93 -3.54
CA GLY A 31 1.67 0.79 -3.41
C GLY A 31 2.92 0.91 -4.29
N LYS A 32 3.47 -0.25 -4.68
CA LYS A 32 4.60 -0.31 -5.61
C LYS A 32 4.18 0.24 -6.98
N PRO A 33 4.89 1.24 -7.54
CA PRO A 33 4.63 1.70 -8.89
C PRO A 33 4.86 0.58 -9.92
N GLU A 34 3.92 0.43 -10.85
CA GLU A 34 4.02 -0.49 -11.98
C GLU A 34 3.98 0.30 -13.29
N GLN A 35 4.89 -0.01 -14.21
CA GLN A 35 4.97 0.61 -15.53
C GLN A 35 4.32 -0.31 -16.56
N ASN A 36 3.55 0.27 -17.49
CA ASN A 36 3.14 -0.42 -18.71
C ASN A 36 4.13 -0.09 -19.85
N PRO A 37 5.00 -1.02 -20.29
CA PRO A 37 6.01 -0.73 -21.30
C PRO A 37 5.42 -0.34 -22.67
N GLN A 38 4.25 -0.88 -23.01
CA GLN A 38 3.60 -0.60 -24.31
C GLN A 38 3.08 0.83 -24.41
N GLN A 39 2.86 1.51 -23.28
CA GLN A 39 2.42 2.91 -23.23
C GLN A 39 3.58 3.88 -22.96
N CYS A 40 4.77 3.37 -22.63
CA CYS A 40 5.92 4.19 -22.36
C CYS A 40 6.57 4.66 -23.66
N ILE A 41 6.78 5.96 -23.80
CA ILE A 41 7.45 6.58 -24.96
C ILE A 41 8.89 7.03 -24.65
N GLY A 42 9.43 6.67 -23.49
CA GLY A 42 10.81 7.02 -23.10
C GLY A 42 11.05 8.52 -22.83
N CYS A 43 10.02 9.31 -22.54
CA CYS A 43 10.15 10.78 -22.42
C CYS A 43 10.83 11.27 -21.12
N ALA A 44 11.18 10.38 -20.19
CA ALA A 44 11.79 10.71 -18.89
C ALA A 44 10.99 11.68 -17.98
N ALA A 45 9.73 11.98 -18.28
CA ALA A 45 8.90 12.88 -17.46
C ALA A 45 8.73 12.38 -16.01
N CYS A 46 8.61 11.06 -15.81
CA CYS A 46 8.54 10.45 -14.49
C CYS A 46 9.83 10.66 -13.66
N VAL A 47 11.00 10.63 -14.31
CA VAL A 47 12.30 10.90 -13.68
C VAL A 47 12.36 12.36 -13.22
N ASN A 48 12.03 13.30 -14.12
CA ASN A 48 12.02 14.74 -13.82
C ASN A 48 11.01 15.11 -12.73
N ALA A 49 9.88 14.41 -12.65
CA ALA A 49 8.86 14.64 -11.63
C ALA A 49 9.19 14.00 -10.28
N CYS A 50 10.18 13.11 -10.21
CA CYS A 50 10.50 12.35 -9.01
C CYS A 50 11.26 13.23 -7.99
N PRO A 51 10.66 13.59 -6.84
CA PRO A 51 11.32 14.46 -5.87
C PRO A 51 12.54 13.81 -5.20
N SER A 52 12.58 12.48 -5.15
CA SER A 52 13.68 11.72 -4.54
C SER A 52 14.76 11.30 -5.55
N ASN A 53 14.61 11.64 -6.84
CA ASN A 53 15.52 11.21 -7.91
C ASN A 53 15.76 9.68 -7.93
N ALA A 54 14.73 8.89 -7.65
CA ALA A 54 14.83 7.42 -7.50
C ALA A 54 14.59 6.63 -8.80
N LEU A 55 14.37 7.31 -9.92
CA LEU A 55 14.02 6.70 -11.20
C LEU A 55 15.09 7.00 -12.26
N THR A 56 15.31 6.05 -13.16
CA THR A 56 16.12 6.21 -14.37
C THR A 56 15.33 5.72 -15.58
N VAL A 57 15.70 6.19 -16.77
CA VAL A 57 15.15 5.72 -18.04
C VAL A 57 16.32 5.37 -18.96
N GLU A 58 16.24 4.18 -19.54
CA GLU A 58 17.17 3.67 -20.55
C GLU A 58 16.35 3.30 -21.78
N THR A 59 16.88 3.60 -22.98
CA THR A 59 16.22 3.39 -24.28
C THR A 59 16.81 2.20 -25.02
#